data_AF-A0A9D4PE25-F1
#
_entry.id   AF-A0A9D4PE25-F1
#
_cell.length_a   1.000
_cell.length_b   1.000
_cell.length_c   1.000
_cell.angle_alpha   90.00
_cell.angle_beta   90.00
_cell.angle_gamma   90.00
#
_symmetry.space_group_name_H-M   'P 1'
#
loop_
_entity.id
_entity.type
_entity.pdbx_description
1 polymer ?
#
loop_
_entity_poly.entity_id
_entity_poly.type
_entity_poly.pdbx_seq_one_letter_code
_entity_poly.pdbx_strand_id
1 'polypeptide(L)'
;MSHVKRLVLSIVQFLRQQLQTADLTADAKESLEVAVQCLETAYGVSPEDLSNESLVVSRSLLEIFRDALPREHVQTSCENVPEPTEAQKVEAEKYKQEGNNMMKLEMYTAALECYTKAISLDGRNAVYYCNRAAAHSKLNNHLDAIEDCQRALEIDPKYGKAYGRIGLAYASLNQHQKAKECYQKAVELDPENQSYVNNLRVAEEKLRELSVSFSPQQSEKTAVDVSFYFGTLLNNPTLMNMAATLMQDPNMQNIMSGLMSGGLSQNTGGGLDALLQA
;
A
#
# COMPACT_ATOMS: atom_id res chain seq x y z
N MET A 1 -26.17 -6.20 -4.86
CA MET A 1 -26.31 -7.49 -4.14
C MET A 1 -25.61 -8.68 -4.82
N SER A 2 -25.53 -8.74 -6.15
CA SER A 2 -24.92 -9.87 -6.87
C SER A 2 -23.45 -10.15 -6.51
N HIS A 3 -22.58 -9.13 -6.43
CA HIS A 3 -21.16 -9.32 -6.11
C HIS A 3 -20.89 -9.85 -4.70
N VAL A 4 -21.67 -9.42 -3.70
CA VAL A 4 -21.56 -9.92 -2.32
C VAL A 4 -21.94 -11.39 -2.26
N LYS A 5 -23.04 -11.79 -2.93
CA LYS A 5 -23.42 -13.20 -3.02
C LYS A 5 -22.35 -14.06 -3.70
N ARG A 6 -21.76 -13.56 -4.80
CA ARG A 6 -20.65 -14.25 -5.49
C ARG A 6 -19.42 -14.45 -4.59
N LEU A 7 -19.06 -13.43 -3.79
CA LEU A 7 -17.95 -13.53 -2.85
C LEU A 7 -18.24 -14.58 -1.76
N VAL A 8 -19.43 -14.51 -1.15
CA VAL A 8 -19.81 -15.46 -0.09
C VAL A 8 -19.89 -16.89 -0.63
N LEU A 9 -20.41 -17.09 -1.84
CA LEU A 9 -20.38 -18.39 -2.52
C LEU A 9 -18.96 -18.90 -2.75
N SER A 10 -18.02 -18.02 -3.13
CA SER A 10 -16.60 -18.39 -3.29
C SER A 10 -15.97 -18.84 -1.98
N ILE A 11 -16.34 -18.19 -0.86
CA ILE A 11 -15.90 -18.58 0.49
C ILE A 11 -16.50 -19.94 0.88
N VAL A 12 -17.82 -20.12 0.71
CA VAL A 12 -18.51 -21.39 1.01
C VAL A 12 -17.91 -22.55 0.20
N GLN A 13 -17.63 -22.34 -1.09
CA GLN A 13 -17.00 -23.34 -1.94
C GLN A 13 -15.60 -23.72 -1.43
N PHE A 14 -14.79 -22.75 -1.03
CA PHE A 14 -13.47 -22.99 -0.45
C PHE A 14 -13.56 -23.81 0.85
N LEU A 15 -14.46 -23.44 1.78
CA LEU A 15 -14.63 -24.16 3.05
C LEU A 15 -15.10 -25.61 2.83
N ARG A 16 -16.04 -25.83 1.89
CA ARG A 16 -16.49 -27.18 1.50
C ARG A 16 -15.36 -28.00 0.87
N GLN A 17 -14.48 -27.38 0.08
CA GLN A 17 -13.30 -28.06 -0.44
C GLN A 17 -12.36 -28.48 0.70
N GLN A 18 -12.11 -27.61 1.68
CA GLN A 18 -11.28 -27.96 2.84
C GLN A 18 -11.85 -29.15 3.63
N LEU A 19 -13.17 -29.23 3.81
CA LEU A 19 -13.82 -30.38 4.46
C LEU A 19 -13.56 -31.71 3.75
N GLN A 20 -13.36 -31.69 2.43
CA GLN A 20 -13.10 -32.88 1.61
C GLN A 20 -11.61 -33.21 1.46
N THR A 21 -10.76 -32.19 1.34
CA THR A 21 -9.35 -32.36 0.92
C THR A 21 -8.33 -32.18 2.03
N ALA A 22 -8.68 -31.50 3.13
CA ALA A 22 -7.72 -31.17 4.18
C ALA A 22 -7.74 -32.21 5.31
N ASP A 23 -6.55 -32.50 5.84
CA ASP A 23 -6.39 -33.31 7.05
C ASP A 23 -6.71 -32.46 8.29
N LEU A 24 -8.00 -32.31 8.56
CA LEU A 24 -8.53 -31.54 9.68
C LEU A 24 -9.00 -32.46 10.80
N THR A 25 -8.81 -32.03 12.04
CA THR A 25 -9.38 -32.67 13.24
C THR A 25 -10.90 -32.67 13.19
N ALA A 26 -11.55 -33.65 13.83
CA ALA A 26 -13.01 -33.76 13.87
C ALA A 26 -13.70 -32.45 14.35
N ASP A 27 -13.24 -31.89 15.46
CA ASP A 27 -13.75 -30.62 16.01
C ASP A 27 -13.63 -29.45 15.02
N ALA A 28 -12.57 -29.43 14.21
CA ALA A 28 -12.36 -28.39 13.20
C ALA A 28 -13.30 -28.58 11.99
N LYS A 29 -13.61 -29.83 11.63
CA LYS A 29 -14.60 -30.13 10.59
C LYS A 29 -15.99 -29.66 11.02
N GLU A 30 -16.40 -29.98 12.24
CA GLU A 30 -17.68 -29.52 12.80
C GLU A 30 -17.76 -27.98 12.82
N SER A 31 -16.68 -27.32 13.26
CA SER A 31 -16.61 -25.85 13.29
C SER A 31 -16.74 -25.23 11.89
N LEU A 32 -16.13 -25.85 10.87
CA LEU A 32 -16.23 -25.39 9.49
C LEU A 32 -17.63 -25.62 8.90
N GLU A 33 -18.29 -26.73 9.23
CA GLU A 33 -19.67 -26.99 8.81
C GLU A 33 -20.64 -25.94 9.38
N VAL A 34 -20.49 -25.58 10.65
CA VAL A 34 -21.27 -24.50 11.28
C VAL A 34 -21.02 -23.16 10.57
N ALA A 35 -19.75 -22.84 10.28
CA ALA A 35 -19.41 -21.61 9.57
C ALA A 35 -20.06 -21.53 8.18
N VAL A 36 -20.08 -22.64 7.43
CA VAL A 36 -20.77 -22.74 6.13
C VAL A 36 -22.26 -22.45 6.29
N GLN A 37 -22.94 -23.09 7.25
CA GLN A 37 -24.37 -22.90 7.48
C GLN A 37 -24.71 -21.46 7.89
N CYS A 38 -23.87 -20.82 8.71
CA CYS A 38 -24.02 -19.41 9.09
C CYS A 38 -23.93 -18.49 7.87
N LEU A 39 -22.96 -18.71 6.98
CA LEU A 39 -22.80 -17.92 5.75
C LEU A 39 -23.96 -18.12 4.76
N GLU A 40 -24.41 -19.36 4.58
CA GLU A 40 -25.56 -19.70 3.74
C GLU A 40 -26.83 -18.99 4.22
N THR A 41 -27.08 -19.02 5.54
CA THR A 41 -28.26 -18.40 6.16
C THR A 41 -28.19 -16.87 6.12
N ALA A 42 -27.06 -16.28 6.50
CA ALA A 42 -26.93 -14.82 6.62
C ALA A 42 -27.03 -14.10 5.27
N TYR A 43 -26.59 -14.75 4.18
CA TYR A 43 -26.55 -14.15 2.85
C TYR A 43 -27.56 -14.73 1.85
N GLY A 44 -28.36 -15.72 2.28
CA GLY A 44 -29.34 -16.40 1.44
C GLY A 44 -28.69 -16.97 0.19
N VAL A 45 -27.63 -17.77 0.41
CA VAL A 45 -26.88 -18.50 -0.63
C VAL A 45 -26.99 -19.99 -0.36
N SER A 46 -27.10 -20.79 -1.40
CA SER A 46 -27.31 -22.23 -1.33
C SER A 46 -26.28 -22.98 -2.19
N PRO A 47 -26.01 -24.26 -1.93
CA PRO A 47 -25.17 -25.08 -2.80
C PRO A 47 -25.74 -25.25 -4.22
N GLU A 48 -27.03 -25.01 -4.43
CA GLU A 48 -27.67 -25.02 -5.75
C GLU A 48 -27.27 -23.79 -6.58
N ASP A 49 -26.99 -22.65 -5.93
CA ASP A 49 -26.52 -21.43 -6.58
C ASP A 49 -25.12 -21.59 -7.19
N LEU A 50 -24.34 -22.61 -6.80
CA LEU A 50 -23.05 -22.95 -7.41
C LEU A 50 -23.20 -23.47 -8.84
N SER A 51 -24.38 -23.95 -9.22
CA SER A 51 -24.70 -24.41 -10.59
C SER A 51 -25.22 -23.29 -11.49
N ASN A 52 -25.45 -22.09 -10.95
CA ASN A 52 -25.94 -20.94 -11.70
C ASN A 52 -24.78 -20.24 -12.42
N GLU A 53 -24.72 -20.33 -13.76
CA GLU A 53 -23.69 -19.70 -14.60
C GLU A 53 -23.48 -18.21 -14.32
N SER A 54 -24.54 -17.49 -13.89
CA SER A 54 -24.45 -16.05 -13.57
C SER A 54 -23.72 -15.74 -12.25
N LEU A 55 -23.46 -16.75 -11.42
CA LEU A 55 -22.79 -16.62 -10.12
C LEU A 55 -21.42 -17.32 -10.09
N VAL A 56 -21.08 -18.07 -11.15
CA VAL A 56 -19.77 -18.71 -11.31
C VAL A 56 -18.67 -17.65 -11.38
N VAL A 57 -17.61 -17.87 -10.59
CA VAL A 57 -16.39 -17.08 -10.63
C VAL A 57 -15.31 -17.82 -11.40
N SER A 58 -14.58 -17.13 -12.27
CA SER A 58 -13.58 -17.75 -13.16
C SER A 58 -12.31 -18.22 -12.45
N ARG A 59 -12.08 -17.77 -11.22
CA ARG A 59 -10.88 -18.06 -10.42
C ARG A 59 -11.29 -18.49 -9.02
N SER A 60 -10.53 -19.41 -8.42
CA SER A 60 -10.80 -19.83 -7.05
C SER A 60 -10.36 -18.76 -6.04
N LEU A 61 -11.00 -18.73 -4.87
CA LEU A 61 -10.60 -17.82 -3.79
C LEU A 61 -9.14 -18.03 -3.37
N LEU A 62 -8.67 -19.28 -3.41
CA LEU A 62 -7.29 -19.62 -3.07
C LEU A 62 -6.29 -19.13 -4.12
N GLU A 63 -6.63 -19.16 -5.40
CA GLU A 63 -5.80 -18.55 -6.46
C GLU A 63 -5.72 -17.03 -6.33
N ILE A 64 -6.85 -16.38 -6.06
CA ILE A 64 -6.89 -14.93 -5.84
C ILE A 64 -6.06 -14.56 -4.61
N PHE A 65 -6.19 -15.34 -3.52
CA PHE A 65 -5.41 -15.11 -2.32
C PHE A 65 -3.91 -15.34 -2.55
N ARG A 66 -3.52 -16.38 -3.29
CA ARG A 66 -2.11 -16.61 -3.66
C ARG A 66 -1.50 -15.48 -4.47
N ASP A 67 -2.27 -14.88 -5.37
CA ASP A 67 -1.83 -13.70 -6.12
C ASP A 67 -1.73 -12.45 -5.26
N ALA A 68 -2.58 -12.35 -4.22
CA ALA A 68 -2.62 -11.23 -3.29
C ALA A 68 -1.61 -11.35 -2.15
N LEU A 69 -1.12 -12.56 -1.87
CA LEU A 69 0.03 -12.73 -0.98
C LEU A 69 1.21 -11.96 -1.61
N PRO A 70 1.98 -11.20 -0.80
CA PRO A 70 3.30 -10.81 -1.23
C PRO A 70 3.96 -12.09 -1.70
N ARG A 71 4.46 -12.12 -2.93
CA ARG A 71 5.35 -13.20 -3.33
C ARG A 71 6.45 -13.17 -2.28
N GLU A 72 6.39 -14.11 -1.32
CA GLU A 72 7.58 -14.45 -0.54
C GLU A 72 8.65 -14.53 -1.59
N HIS A 73 9.74 -13.77 -1.39
CA HIS A 73 10.88 -13.86 -2.27
C HIS A 73 11.30 -15.32 -2.25
N VAL A 74 10.71 -16.11 -3.16
CA VAL A 74 11.33 -17.30 -3.66
C VAL A 74 12.59 -16.68 -4.22
N GLN A 75 13.66 -16.82 -3.46
CA GLN A 75 14.99 -16.89 -3.99
C GLN A 75 14.94 -18.04 -5.00
N THR A 76 14.27 -17.84 -6.14
CA THR A 76 14.73 -18.33 -7.40
C THR A 76 15.98 -17.50 -7.65
N SER A 77 17.01 -17.85 -6.88
CA SER A 77 18.37 -17.71 -7.32
C SER A 77 18.35 -18.20 -8.75
N CYS A 78 18.86 -17.38 -9.66
CA CYS A 78 18.96 -17.74 -11.07
C CYS A 78 19.82 -19.01 -11.31
N GLU A 79 20.29 -19.66 -10.23
CA GLU A 79 21.13 -20.85 -10.17
C GLU A 79 20.54 -22.05 -10.92
N ASN A 80 19.20 -22.17 -11.04
CA ASN A 80 18.56 -23.32 -11.69
C ASN A 80 17.92 -23.04 -13.06
N VAL A 81 18.05 -21.82 -13.61
CA VAL A 81 17.56 -21.51 -14.96
C VAL A 81 18.71 -21.70 -15.97
N PRO A 82 18.55 -22.46 -17.07
CA PRO A 82 19.56 -22.56 -18.11
C PRO A 82 19.99 -21.17 -18.59
N GLU A 83 21.28 -20.99 -18.87
CA GLU A 83 21.75 -19.71 -19.40
C GLU A 83 21.11 -19.43 -20.77
N PRO A 84 20.60 -18.21 -21.02
CA PRO A 84 20.04 -17.86 -22.33
C PRO A 84 21.07 -18.04 -23.43
N THR A 85 20.65 -18.64 -24.54
CA THR A 85 21.45 -18.72 -25.76
C THR A 85 21.74 -17.33 -26.33
N GLU A 86 22.80 -17.19 -27.11
CA GLU A 86 23.12 -15.92 -27.75
C GLU A 86 21.97 -15.40 -28.63
N ALA A 87 21.26 -16.30 -29.32
CA ALA A 87 20.07 -15.96 -30.09
C ALA A 87 18.96 -15.36 -29.21
N GLN A 88 18.70 -15.94 -28.02
CA GLN A 88 17.74 -15.41 -27.07
C GLN A 88 18.17 -14.05 -26.51
N LYS A 89 19.46 -13.85 -26.23
CA LYS A 89 20.00 -12.55 -25.77
C LYS A 89 19.80 -11.45 -26.84
N VAL A 90 20.11 -11.76 -28.11
CA VAL A 90 19.89 -10.84 -29.24
C VAL A 90 18.41 -10.52 -29.42
N GLU A 91 17.54 -11.52 -29.33
CA GLU A 91 16.09 -11.32 -29.45
C GLU A 91 15.49 -10.54 -28.27
N ALA A 92 15.95 -10.81 -27.04
CA ALA A 92 15.57 -10.06 -25.85
C ALA A 92 15.95 -8.57 -25.98
N GLU A 93 17.14 -8.30 -26.49
CA GLU A 93 17.61 -6.94 -26.74
C GLU A 93 16.74 -6.21 -27.78
N LYS A 94 16.29 -6.90 -28.83
CA LYS A 94 15.32 -6.34 -29.80
C LYS A 94 14.01 -5.95 -29.11
N TYR A 95 13.46 -6.81 -28.26
CA TYR A 95 12.24 -6.49 -27.51
C TYR A 95 12.45 -5.34 -26.52
N LYS A 96 13.62 -5.25 -25.87
CA LYS A 96 13.94 -4.08 -25.04
C LYS A 96 13.93 -2.79 -25.87
N GLN A 97 14.54 -2.79 -27.05
CA GLN A 97 14.56 -1.58 -27.90
C GLN A 97 13.15 -1.19 -28.37
N GLU A 98 12.31 -2.16 -28.71
CA GLU A 98 10.91 -1.90 -29.04
C GLU A 98 10.15 -1.32 -27.83
N GLY A 99 10.35 -1.89 -26.65
CA GLY A 99 9.79 -1.35 -25.40
C GLY A 99 10.25 0.09 -25.13
N ASN A 100 11.52 0.40 -25.39
CA ASN A 100 12.04 1.76 -25.27
C ASN A 100 11.37 2.73 -26.26
N ASN A 101 11.07 2.29 -27.48
CA ASN A 101 10.34 3.07 -28.47
C ASN A 101 8.89 3.32 -28.02
N MET A 102 8.21 2.30 -27.51
CA MET A 102 6.87 2.42 -26.95
C MET A 102 6.83 3.38 -25.75
N MET A 103 7.86 3.37 -24.89
CA MET A 103 8.00 4.36 -23.80
C MET A 103 8.09 5.80 -24.33
N LYS A 104 8.83 6.04 -25.42
CA LYS A 104 8.94 7.37 -26.04
C LYS A 104 7.63 7.83 -26.66
N LEU A 105 6.82 6.89 -27.16
CA LEU A 105 5.48 7.14 -27.69
C LEU A 105 4.41 7.19 -26.58
N GLU A 106 4.80 7.10 -25.31
CA GLU A 106 3.92 7.05 -24.14
C GLU A 106 2.93 5.87 -24.13
N MET A 107 3.20 4.83 -24.94
CA MET A 107 2.44 3.59 -25.00
C MET A 107 2.92 2.61 -23.93
N TYR A 108 2.65 2.95 -22.66
CA TYR A 108 3.26 2.24 -21.52
C TYR A 108 2.83 0.78 -21.37
N THR A 109 1.59 0.42 -21.72
CA THR A 109 1.12 -0.97 -21.70
C THR A 109 1.84 -1.82 -22.75
N ALA A 110 2.00 -1.31 -23.97
CA ALA A 110 2.78 -1.97 -25.02
C ALA A 110 4.26 -2.10 -24.63
N ALA A 111 4.82 -1.10 -23.94
CA ALA A 111 6.18 -1.19 -23.39
C ALA A 111 6.32 -2.33 -22.36
N LEU A 112 5.34 -2.49 -21.44
CA LEU A 112 5.32 -3.59 -20.48
C LEU A 112 5.36 -4.96 -21.16
N GLU A 113 4.56 -5.14 -22.22
CA GLU A 113 4.56 -6.39 -23.00
C GLU A 113 5.93 -6.67 -23.63
N CYS A 114 6.55 -5.65 -24.21
CA CYS A 114 7.87 -5.77 -24.82
C CYS A 114 8.94 -6.16 -23.79
N TYR A 115 9.00 -5.48 -22.65
CA TYR A 115 9.95 -5.83 -21.60
C TYR A 115 9.68 -7.20 -20.99
N THR A 116 8.42 -7.60 -20.88
CA THR A 116 8.06 -8.96 -20.41
C THR A 116 8.55 -10.03 -21.37
N LYS A 117 8.45 -9.80 -22.69
CA LYS A 117 9.04 -10.70 -23.70
C LYS A 117 10.56 -10.75 -23.56
N ALA A 118 11.23 -9.61 -23.39
CA ALA A 118 12.67 -9.57 -23.15
C ALA A 118 13.08 -10.39 -21.91
N ILE A 119 12.38 -10.22 -20.78
CA ILE A 119 12.61 -10.98 -19.54
C ILE A 119 12.36 -12.48 -19.74
N SER A 120 11.35 -12.86 -20.52
CA SER A 120 11.05 -14.29 -20.78
C SER A 120 12.15 -14.99 -21.59
N LEU A 121 12.90 -14.25 -22.40
CA LEU A 121 14.01 -14.75 -23.20
C LEU A 121 15.34 -14.70 -22.41
N ASP A 122 15.55 -13.63 -21.65
CA ASP A 122 16.70 -13.45 -20.77
C ASP A 122 16.29 -12.74 -19.47
N GLY A 123 15.99 -13.53 -18.45
CA GLY A 123 15.65 -13.06 -17.10
C GLY A 123 16.87 -12.71 -16.23
N ARG A 124 18.08 -12.67 -16.79
CA ARG A 124 19.32 -12.39 -16.05
C ARG A 124 19.86 -10.98 -16.31
N ASN A 125 19.08 -10.12 -16.97
CA ASN A 125 19.46 -8.75 -17.26
C ASN A 125 18.66 -7.74 -16.42
N ALA A 126 19.33 -7.09 -15.47
CA ALA A 126 18.75 -6.09 -14.57
C ALA A 126 18.08 -4.92 -15.32
N VAL A 127 18.56 -4.59 -16.52
CA VAL A 127 18.02 -3.48 -17.32
C VAL A 127 16.58 -3.72 -17.73
N TYR A 128 16.21 -4.96 -18.10
CA TYR A 128 14.86 -5.25 -18.57
C TYR A 128 13.81 -5.04 -17.47
N TYR A 129 14.10 -5.54 -16.26
CA TYR A 129 13.26 -5.32 -15.09
C TYR A 129 13.14 -3.84 -14.74
N CYS A 130 14.25 -3.10 -14.67
CA CYS A 130 14.24 -1.67 -14.35
C CYS A 130 13.51 -0.82 -15.41
N ASN A 131 13.58 -1.23 -16.69
CA ASN A 131 12.82 -0.59 -17.76
C ASN A 131 11.32 -0.91 -17.66
N ARG A 132 10.95 -2.14 -17.30
CA ARG A 132 9.56 -2.53 -17.03
C ARG A 132 8.97 -1.80 -15.82
N ALA A 133 9.76 -1.64 -14.75
CA ALA A 133 9.40 -0.81 -13.60
C ALA A 133 9.14 0.66 -13.98
N ALA A 134 9.85 1.19 -14.98
CA ALA A 134 9.59 2.53 -15.51
C ALA A 134 8.19 2.64 -16.11
N ALA A 135 7.78 1.64 -16.89
CA ALA A 135 6.46 1.58 -17.50
C ALA A 135 5.37 1.40 -16.44
N HIS A 136 5.57 0.51 -15.46
CA HIS A 136 4.68 0.37 -14.30
C HIS A 136 4.50 1.71 -13.56
N SER A 137 5.59 2.44 -13.30
CA SER A 137 5.53 3.76 -12.65
C SER A 137 4.69 4.77 -13.45
N LYS A 138 4.79 4.76 -14.79
CA LYS A 138 3.98 5.62 -15.67
C LYS A 138 2.49 5.26 -15.68
N LEU A 139 2.17 4.03 -15.32
CA LEU A 139 0.80 3.53 -15.15
C LEU A 139 0.29 3.64 -13.71
N ASN A 140 1.07 4.24 -12.80
CA ASN A 140 0.81 4.31 -11.36
C ASN A 140 0.78 2.95 -10.63
N ASN A 141 1.35 1.91 -11.25
CA ASN A 141 1.53 0.59 -10.64
C ASN A 141 2.80 0.57 -9.77
N HIS A 142 2.79 1.32 -8.67
CA HIS A 142 4.00 1.54 -7.88
C HIS A 142 4.53 0.28 -7.18
N LEU A 143 3.65 -0.64 -6.78
CA LEU A 143 4.07 -1.90 -6.15
C LEU A 143 4.78 -2.82 -7.14
N ASP A 144 4.22 -2.99 -8.35
CA ASP A 144 4.86 -3.76 -9.43
C ASP A 144 6.23 -3.16 -9.81
N ALA A 145 6.33 -1.83 -9.83
CA ALA A 145 7.60 -1.15 -10.11
C ALA A 145 8.67 -1.42 -9.03
N ILE A 146 8.26 -1.55 -7.76
CA ILE A 146 9.16 -1.92 -6.66
C ILE A 146 9.63 -3.36 -6.83
N GLU A 147 8.72 -4.30 -7.11
CA GLU A 147 9.05 -5.73 -7.32
C GLU A 147 10.06 -5.89 -8.46
N ASP A 148 9.83 -5.25 -9.60
CA ASP A 148 10.75 -5.31 -10.74
C ASP A 148 12.12 -4.70 -10.40
N CYS A 149 12.16 -3.56 -9.69
CA CYS A 149 13.44 -2.98 -9.30
C CYS A 149 14.19 -3.82 -8.26
N GLN A 150 13.47 -4.49 -7.34
CA GLN A 150 14.08 -5.45 -6.41
C GLN A 150 14.70 -6.63 -7.18
N ARG A 151 13.99 -7.18 -8.17
CA ARG A 151 14.56 -8.22 -9.03
C ARG A 151 15.76 -7.74 -9.83
N ALA A 152 15.77 -6.49 -10.28
CA ALA A 152 16.93 -5.89 -10.91
C ALA A 152 18.14 -5.81 -9.96
N LEU A 153 17.91 -5.51 -8.68
CA LEU A 153 18.96 -5.43 -7.65
C LEU A 153 19.46 -6.81 -7.18
N GLU A 154 18.63 -7.84 -7.27
CA GLU A 154 19.09 -9.23 -7.07
C GLU A 154 20.09 -9.66 -8.15
N ILE A 155 19.93 -9.13 -9.37
CA ILE A 155 20.82 -9.39 -10.51
C ILE A 155 22.07 -8.50 -10.45
N ASP A 156 21.88 -7.19 -10.24
CA ASP A 156 22.96 -6.21 -10.09
C ASP A 156 22.69 -5.32 -8.85
N PRO A 157 23.29 -5.66 -7.70
CA PRO A 157 23.13 -4.90 -6.46
C PRO A 157 23.66 -3.45 -6.53
N LYS A 158 24.45 -3.10 -7.55
CA LYS A 158 24.99 -1.75 -7.75
C LYS A 158 24.19 -0.93 -8.77
N TYR A 159 23.04 -1.42 -9.21
CA TYR A 159 22.26 -0.74 -10.23
C TYR A 159 21.51 0.49 -9.68
N GLY A 160 22.19 1.63 -9.59
CA GLY A 160 21.68 2.87 -8.97
C GLY A 160 20.33 3.35 -9.52
N LYS A 161 20.03 3.10 -10.80
CA LYS A 161 18.73 3.40 -11.41
C LYS A 161 17.57 2.67 -10.74
N ALA A 162 17.77 1.42 -10.30
CA ALA A 162 16.74 0.67 -9.60
C ALA A 162 16.42 1.30 -8.23
N TYR A 163 17.44 1.67 -7.44
CA TYR A 163 17.23 2.38 -6.17
C TYR A 163 16.47 3.71 -6.36
N GLY A 164 16.85 4.50 -7.36
CA GLY A 164 16.14 5.75 -7.66
C GLY A 164 14.67 5.54 -8.03
N ARG A 165 14.35 4.47 -8.75
CA ARG A 165 12.96 4.11 -9.10
C ARG A 165 12.15 3.58 -7.91
N ILE A 166 12.75 2.75 -7.04
CA ILE A 166 12.11 2.30 -5.80
C ILE A 166 11.81 3.51 -4.92
N GLY A 167 12.76 4.45 -4.79
CA GLY A 167 12.56 5.70 -4.06
C GLY A 167 11.37 6.50 -4.59
N LEU A 168 11.24 6.60 -5.92
CA LEU A 168 10.11 7.27 -6.58
C LEU A 168 8.79 6.56 -6.29
N ALA A 169 8.75 5.24 -6.42
CA ALA A 169 7.54 4.46 -6.14
C ALA A 169 7.10 4.58 -4.67
N TYR A 170 8.03 4.50 -3.71
CA TYR A 170 7.69 4.73 -2.30
C TYR A 170 7.22 6.15 -2.02
N ALA A 171 7.82 7.16 -2.66
CA ALA A 171 7.38 8.55 -2.53
C ALA A 171 5.93 8.72 -3.04
N SER A 172 5.59 8.12 -4.18
CA SER A 172 4.22 8.10 -4.71
C SER A 172 3.22 7.36 -3.81
N LEU A 173 3.69 6.39 -3.03
CA LEU A 173 2.90 5.68 -2.01
C LEU A 173 2.89 6.39 -0.64
N ASN A 174 3.40 7.62 -0.55
CA ASN A 174 3.57 8.40 0.70
C ASN A 174 4.43 7.71 1.78
N GLN A 175 5.25 6.72 1.40
CA GLN A 175 6.21 6.04 2.28
C GLN A 175 7.56 6.78 2.28
N HIS A 176 7.56 8.04 2.73
CA HIS A 176 8.71 8.94 2.59
C HIS A 176 9.98 8.46 3.28
N GLN A 177 9.88 7.72 4.38
CA GLN A 177 11.04 7.15 5.08
C GLN A 177 11.77 6.11 4.22
N LYS A 178 11.02 5.17 3.62
CA LYS A 178 11.59 4.18 2.70
C LYS A 178 12.11 4.84 1.42
N ALA A 179 11.41 5.85 0.93
CA ALA A 179 11.85 6.63 -0.22
C ALA A 179 13.23 7.28 0.02
N LYS A 180 13.40 7.91 1.18
CA LYS A 180 14.66 8.51 1.62
C LYS A 180 15.80 7.49 1.60
N GLU A 181 15.63 6.33 2.23
CA GLU A 181 16.65 5.27 2.29
C GLU A 181 17.09 4.81 0.89
N CYS A 182 16.12 4.65 -0.03
CA CYS A 182 16.40 4.26 -1.41
C CYS A 182 17.14 5.37 -2.18
N TYR A 183 16.73 6.64 -2.01
CA TYR A 183 17.43 7.75 -2.65
C TYR A 183 18.83 7.98 -2.10
N GLN A 184 19.06 7.79 -0.79
CA GLN A 184 20.41 7.82 -0.22
C GLN A 184 21.31 6.80 -0.90
N LYS A 185 20.83 5.57 -1.06
CA LYS A 185 21.57 4.53 -1.79
C LYS A 185 21.82 4.89 -3.25
N ALA A 186 20.83 5.49 -3.93
CA ALA A 186 20.98 5.95 -5.31
C ALA A 186 22.04 7.05 -5.42
N VAL A 187 22.07 8.02 -4.49
CA VAL A 187 23.07 9.09 -4.43
C VAL A 187 24.47 8.54 -4.09
N GLU A 188 24.57 7.56 -3.20
CA GLU A 188 25.85 6.89 -2.91
C GLU A 188 26.46 6.23 -4.16
N LEU A 189 25.61 5.64 -5.01
CA LEU A 189 26.03 4.96 -6.23
C LEU A 189 26.29 5.91 -7.40
N ASP A 190 25.54 7.02 -7.49
CA ASP A 190 25.66 8.04 -8.54
C ASP A 190 25.46 9.46 -7.97
N PRO A 191 26.51 10.04 -7.36
CA PRO A 191 26.42 11.33 -6.66
C PRO A 191 26.16 12.53 -7.60
N GLU A 192 26.51 12.41 -8.88
CA GLU A 192 26.36 13.50 -9.86
C GLU A 192 24.93 13.61 -10.39
N ASN A 193 24.09 12.60 -10.12
CA ASN A 193 22.71 12.57 -10.54
C ASN A 193 21.82 13.52 -9.72
N GLN A 194 21.63 14.72 -10.25
CA GLN A 194 20.82 15.76 -9.63
C GLN A 194 19.38 15.33 -9.36
N SER A 195 18.81 14.38 -10.12
CA SER A 195 17.47 13.87 -9.83
C SER A 195 17.43 13.12 -8.50
N TYR A 196 18.46 12.33 -8.17
CA TYR A 196 18.50 11.58 -6.91
C TYR A 196 18.69 12.51 -5.73
N VAL A 197 19.58 13.50 -5.86
CA VAL A 197 19.82 14.52 -4.83
C VAL A 197 18.54 15.33 -4.55
N ASN A 198 17.87 15.79 -5.60
CA ASN A 198 16.62 16.54 -5.45
C ASN A 198 15.50 15.70 -4.83
N ASN A 199 15.33 14.46 -5.28
CA ASN A 199 14.29 13.60 -4.74
C ASN A 199 14.56 13.18 -3.29
N LEU A 200 15.83 12.99 -2.91
CA LEU A 200 16.23 12.78 -1.51
C LEU A 200 15.82 13.98 -0.66
N ARG A 201 16.17 15.19 -1.08
CA ARG A 201 15.80 16.42 -0.37
C ARG A 201 14.28 16.55 -0.21
N VAL A 202 13.50 16.30 -1.26
CA VAL A 202 12.04 16.33 -1.20
C VAL A 202 11.48 15.29 -0.21
N ALA A 203 12.05 14.08 -0.18
CA ALA A 203 11.65 13.06 0.79
C ALA A 203 11.95 13.49 2.24
N GLU A 204 13.09 14.13 2.48
CA GLU A 204 13.48 14.66 3.79
C GLU A 204 12.60 15.84 4.24
N GLU A 205 12.27 16.76 3.33
CA GLU A 205 11.34 17.87 3.57
C GLU A 205 9.95 17.33 3.97
N LYS A 206 9.43 16.33 3.24
CA LYS A 206 8.15 15.69 3.58
C LYS A 206 8.15 15.02 4.95
N LEU A 207 9.23 14.33 5.31
CA LEU A 207 9.37 13.76 6.65
C LEU A 207 9.44 14.84 7.73
N ARG A 208 10.09 15.96 7.46
CA ARG A 208 10.14 17.09 8.39
C ARG A 208 8.77 17.72 8.58
N GLU A 209 8.04 18.01 7.49
CA GLU A 209 6.67 18.53 7.55
C GLU A 209 5.75 17.64 8.39
N LEU A 210 5.84 16.31 8.17
CA LEU A 210 5.14 15.34 9.00
C LEU A 210 5.59 15.42 10.46
N SER A 211 6.88 15.54 10.78
CA SER A 211 7.34 15.64 12.18
C SER A 211 6.93 16.95 12.89
N VAL A 212 6.90 18.07 12.17
CA VAL A 212 6.50 19.38 12.71
C VAL A 212 5.00 19.40 12.98
N SER A 213 4.21 18.69 12.17
CA SER A 213 2.76 18.51 12.38
C SER A 213 2.42 17.76 13.69
N PHE A 214 3.41 17.10 14.31
CA PHE A 214 3.26 16.31 15.54
C PHE A 214 4.01 16.89 16.75
N SER A 215 4.58 18.10 16.65
CA SER A 215 5.34 18.73 17.75
C SER A 215 4.43 19.62 18.62
N PRO A 216 4.12 19.27 19.89
CA PRO A 216 3.31 20.10 20.77
C PRO A 216 4.20 20.87 21.74
N GLN A 217 4.69 22.06 21.36
CA GLN A 217 5.27 23.13 22.24
C GLN A 217 6.02 24.14 21.35
N GLN A 218 5.85 25.47 21.36
CA GLN A 218 5.20 26.50 22.19
C GLN A 218 4.74 27.61 21.18
N SER A 219 3.63 28.33 21.30
CA SER A 219 3.32 29.31 22.35
C SER A 219 1.89 29.85 22.19
N GLU A 220 1.17 29.88 23.31
CA GLU A 220 0.17 30.87 23.75
C GLU A 220 -0.82 31.52 22.73
N LYS A 221 -2.11 31.36 23.07
CA LYS A 221 -3.29 32.09 22.58
C LYS A 221 -3.77 31.76 21.17
N THR A 222 -4.35 30.58 20.99
CA THR A 222 -5.63 30.47 20.26
C THR A 222 -6.33 29.20 20.67
N ALA A 223 -7.56 29.35 21.13
CA ALA A 223 -8.48 28.25 21.33
C ALA A 223 -8.64 27.50 20.00
N VAL A 224 -8.41 26.19 20.05
CA VAL A 224 -9.01 25.19 19.15
C VAL A 224 -8.55 25.24 17.69
N ASP A 225 -7.64 24.34 17.33
CA ASP A 225 -7.70 23.70 16.00
C ASP A 225 -7.98 22.20 16.16
N VAL A 226 -9.14 21.90 16.76
CA VAL A 226 -9.77 20.57 16.69
C VAL A 226 -10.28 20.30 15.26
N SER A 227 -10.36 21.33 14.40
CA SER A 227 -10.78 21.21 13.00
C SER A 227 -9.77 20.46 12.13
N PHE A 228 -8.46 20.62 12.34
CA PHE A 228 -7.46 19.87 11.59
C PHE A 228 -7.38 18.39 12.00
N TYR A 229 -7.50 18.10 13.30
CA TYR A 229 -7.57 16.72 13.81
C TYR A 229 -8.75 15.92 13.22
N PHE A 230 -9.85 16.60 12.86
CA PHE A 230 -11.01 15.97 12.25
C PHE A 230 -10.76 15.53 10.79
N GLY A 231 -9.92 16.25 10.03
CA GLY A 231 -9.61 15.92 8.64
C GLY A 231 -8.84 14.60 8.47
N THR A 232 -7.95 14.29 9.42
CA THR A 232 -7.23 13.00 9.48
C THR A 232 -8.08 11.87 10.08
N LEU A 233 -9.08 12.20 10.90
CA LEU A 233 -10.02 11.25 11.49
C LEU A 233 -11.01 10.70 10.47
N LEU A 234 -11.47 11.57 9.55
CA LEU A 234 -12.48 11.23 8.55
C LEU A 234 -11.97 10.28 7.45
N ASN A 235 -10.66 10.26 7.19
CA ASN A 235 -10.06 9.39 6.18
C ASN A 235 -9.68 8.00 6.70
N ASN A 236 -9.91 7.70 7.98
CA ASN A 236 -9.60 6.39 8.56
C ASN A 236 -10.82 5.81 9.30
N PRO A 237 -11.47 4.76 8.77
CA PRO A 237 -12.73 4.24 9.31
C PRO A 237 -12.60 3.65 10.71
N THR A 238 -11.43 3.18 11.14
CA THR A 238 -11.21 2.70 12.51
C THR A 238 -11.09 3.85 13.50
N LEU A 239 -10.44 4.94 13.11
CA LEU A 239 -10.35 6.16 13.92
C LEU A 239 -11.70 6.88 14.01
N MET A 240 -12.53 6.84 12.97
CA MET A 240 -13.86 7.45 13.01
C MET A 240 -14.80 6.72 13.98
N ASN A 241 -14.74 5.39 14.06
CA ASN A 241 -15.47 4.63 15.08
C ASN A 241 -14.96 4.95 16.49
N MET A 242 -13.64 5.06 16.67
CA MET A 242 -13.04 5.43 17.96
C MET A 242 -13.42 6.85 18.39
N ALA A 243 -13.52 7.79 17.43
CA ALA A 243 -13.98 9.15 17.64
C ALA A 243 -15.47 9.23 18.00
N ALA A 244 -16.31 8.42 17.35
CA ALA A 244 -17.72 8.30 17.68
C ALA A 244 -17.91 7.74 19.10
N THR A 245 -17.08 6.79 19.53
CA THR A 245 -17.08 6.29 20.92
C THR A 245 -16.63 7.37 21.91
N LEU A 246 -15.62 8.17 21.58
CA LEU A 246 -15.15 9.29 22.40
C LEU A 246 -16.19 10.42 22.52
N MET A 247 -16.99 10.68 21.49
CA MET A 247 -18.10 11.66 21.54
C MET A 247 -19.31 11.17 22.35
N GLN A 248 -19.42 9.87 22.59
CA GLN A 248 -20.43 9.29 23.48
C GLN A 248 -19.99 9.31 24.95
N ASP A 249 -18.75 9.73 25.24
CA ASP A 249 -18.26 9.89 26.61
C ASP A 249 -18.92 11.14 27.27
N PRO A 250 -19.63 10.97 28.40
CA PRO A 250 -20.26 12.07 29.14
C PRO A 250 -19.27 13.18 29.55
N ASN A 251 -18.00 12.85 29.77
CA ASN A 251 -16.98 13.84 30.12
C ASN A 251 -16.62 14.73 28.92
N MET A 252 -16.61 14.17 27.71
CA MET A 252 -16.38 14.93 26.47
C MET A 252 -17.56 15.83 26.11
N GLN A 253 -18.79 15.40 26.40
CA GLN A 253 -19.98 16.24 26.23
C GLN A 253 -19.97 17.46 27.15
N ASN A 254 -19.46 17.31 28.38
CA ASN A 254 -19.30 18.42 29.33
C ASN A 254 -18.20 19.40 28.92
N ILE A 255 -17.10 18.91 28.35
CA ILE A 255 -16.03 19.77 27.81
C ILE A 255 -16.55 20.56 26.60
N MET A 256 -17.32 19.92 25.72
CA MET A 256 -17.85 20.55 24.51
C MET A 256 -18.99 21.53 24.81
N SER A 257 -19.82 21.26 25.84
CA SER A 257 -20.83 22.19 26.32
C SER A 257 -20.21 23.44 26.96
N GLY A 258 -19.13 23.27 27.74
CA GLY A 258 -18.36 24.38 28.31
C GLY A 258 -17.71 25.29 27.25
N LEU A 259 -17.30 24.69 26.13
CA LEU A 259 -16.66 25.41 25.02
C LEU A 259 -17.68 26.15 24.14
N MET A 260 -18.90 25.65 24.03
CA MET A 260 -20.02 26.31 23.35
C MET A 260 -20.70 27.38 24.21
N SER A 261 -20.53 27.35 25.55
CA SER A 261 -21.13 28.33 26.47
C SER A 261 -20.22 29.50 26.84
N GLY A 262 -18.93 29.48 26.48
CA GLY A 262 -17.90 30.41 26.96
C GLY A 262 -17.68 31.65 26.09
N GLY A 263 -18.70 32.50 25.93
CA GLY A 263 -18.52 33.87 25.45
C GLY A 263 -17.85 34.74 26.52
N LEU A 264 -16.72 35.38 26.18
CA LEU A 264 -16.09 36.56 26.79
C LEU A 264 -16.64 37.00 28.16
N SER A 265 -15.97 36.63 29.25
CA SER A 265 -16.03 37.41 30.48
C SER A 265 -14.64 37.49 31.11
N GLN A 266 -14.18 38.73 31.27
CA GLN A 266 -12.93 39.12 31.89
C GLN A 266 -12.82 38.54 33.29
N ASN A 267 -11.68 37.95 33.62
CA ASN A 267 -11.22 37.89 35.00
C ASN A 267 -9.70 38.09 35.01
N THR A 268 -9.30 39.35 35.06
CA THR A 268 -7.93 39.76 35.39
C THR A 268 -7.66 39.49 36.87
N GLY A 269 -6.42 39.08 37.16
CA GLY A 269 -5.91 38.68 38.47
C GLY A 269 -6.26 39.62 39.62
N GLY A 270 -6.26 39.17 40.86
CA GLY A 270 -5.05 38.67 41.52
C GLY A 270 -4.92 39.49 42.81
N GLY A 271 -4.72 38.82 43.94
CA GLY A 271 -4.84 39.44 45.26
C GLY A 271 -3.68 40.36 45.65
N LEU A 272 -3.93 41.01 46.80
CA LEU A 272 -3.00 41.67 47.72
C LEU A 272 -2.40 43.01 47.25
N ASP A 273 -3.07 44.12 47.60
CA ASP A 273 -2.39 45.24 48.28
C ASP A 273 -3.36 46.26 48.91
N ALA A 274 -2.96 46.72 50.10
CA ALA A 274 -3.19 48.04 50.71
C ALA A 274 -4.60 48.52 51.15
N LEU A 275 -4.76 48.59 52.48
CA LEU A 275 -5.07 49.80 53.28
C LEU A 275 -6.11 50.81 52.76
N LEU A 276 -7.25 50.93 53.47
CA LEU A 276 -7.71 52.13 54.22
C LEU A 276 -9.23 52.08 54.49
N GLN A 277 -9.59 52.26 55.77
CA GLN A 277 -10.73 53.02 56.35
C GLN A 277 -12.05 53.06 55.54
N ALA A 278 -13.22 52.72 56.07
CA ALA A 278 -13.81 53.11 57.36
C ALA A 278 -15.07 52.27 57.63
#